data_AF-A0A3D5XSA6-F1
#
_entry.id   AF-A0A3D5XSA6-F1
#
_cell.length_a   1.000
_cell.length_b   1.000
_cell.length_c   1.000
_cell.angle_alpha   90.00
_cell.angle_beta   90.00
_cell.angle_gamma   90.00
#
_symmetry.space_group_name_H-M   'P 1'
#
loop_
_entity.id
_entity.type
_entity.pdbx_description
1 polymer ?
#
loop_
_entity_poly.entity_id
_entity_poly.type
_entity_poly.pdbx_seq_one_letter_code
_entity_poly.pdbx_strand_id
1 'polypeptide(L)'
;MKRFLTALLTVLMVISLGACSQPKTDAFKGGTFTGTAKGFAGDITVDVTIDDNKTITDVKVVEHTETEDIGGKALETLAKDVVALNSSQVDTVTTATVTSLAFIEAVNAAITAAGLNPEDFVPGEVGAVEKTDETLDVDIVIIGAGGAGMAAGITAAQEGKSVIIVEKAPMVGGNTSRATGGMNAAGSHYQEEAGIEDSVELFVEDTIKGGHGLNNPDLVQVMAENSADAIVWLDSIGAELSNVG
;
A
#
# COMPACT_ATOMS: atom_id res chain seq x y z
N MET A 1 -8.82 76.58 27.82
CA MET A 1 -8.18 75.67 26.85
C MET A 1 -7.74 74.32 27.45
N LYS A 2 -7.16 74.25 28.65
CA LYS A 2 -6.71 72.97 29.23
C LYS A 2 -7.83 71.95 29.53
N ARG A 3 -9.01 72.38 30.04
CA ARG A 3 -10.13 71.48 30.39
C ARG A 3 -10.88 70.88 29.19
N PHE A 4 -10.88 71.57 28.05
CA PHE A 4 -11.45 71.06 26.79
C PHE A 4 -10.52 70.04 26.10
N LEU A 5 -9.20 70.24 26.22
CA LEU A 5 -8.21 69.31 25.70
C LEU A 5 -8.17 67.99 26.51
N THR A 6 -8.41 68.05 27.82
CA THR A 6 -8.49 66.84 28.66
C THR A 6 -9.74 66.01 28.33
N ALA A 7 -10.89 66.65 28.12
CA ALA A 7 -12.13 65.95 27.76
C ALA A 7 -12.04 65.29 26.38
N LEU A 8 -11.40 65.96 25.40
CA LEU A 8 -11.19 65.42 24.06
C LEU A 8 -10.21 64.24 24.05
N LEU A 9 -9.15 64.26 24.88
CA LEU A 9 -8.22 63.13 25.02
C LEU A 9 -8.86 61.92 25.71
N THR A 10 -9.72 62.12 26.70
CA THR A 10 -10.44 61.00 27.35
C THR A 10 -11.49 60.37 26.45
N VAL A 11 -12.15 61.13 25.57
CA VAL A 11 -13.10 60.56 24.60
C VAL A 11 -12.35 59.79 23.51
N LEU A 12 -11.16 60.24 23.10
CA LEU A 12 -10.33 59.54 22.11
C LEU A 12 -9.72 58.22 22.64
N MET A 13 -9.41 58.14 23.94
CA MET A 13 -8.92 56.90 24.59
C MET A 13 -10.02 55.86 24.86
N VAL A 14 -11.29 56.27 24.98
CA VAL A 14 -12.41 55.34 25.16
C VAL A 14 -12.85 54.73 23.83
N ILE A 15 -12.64 55.43 22.71
CA ILE A 15 -12.95 54.91 21.36
C ILE A 15 -11.90 53.88 20.89
N SER A 16 -10.68 53.88 21.42
CA SER A 16 -9.66 52.86 21.10
C SER A 16 -9.82 51.52 21.83
N LEU A 17 -10.79 51.41 22.76
CA LEU A 17 -11.10 50.17 23.50
C LEU A 17 -12.32 49.41 22.94
N GLY A 18 -12.99 49.95 21.91
CA GLY A 18 -14.22 49.38 21.34
C GLY A 18 -14.07 48.59 20.04
N ALA A 19 -12.85 48.35 19.55
CA ALA A 19 -12.61 47.82 18.20
C ALA A 19 -11.81 46.50 18.13
N CYS A 20 -11.94 45.66 19.15
CA CYS A 20 -11.61 44.23 19.03
C CYS A 20 -12.88 43.38 19.14
N SER A 21 -13.86 43.65 18.26
CA SER A 21 -14.79 42.57 17.89
C SER A 21 -14.05 41.74 16.85
N GLN A 22 -13.33 40.70 17.31
CA GLN A 22 -12.98 39.61 16.39
C GLN A 22 -14.30 39.15 15.73
N PRO A 23 -14.34 38.94 14.41
CA PRO A 23 -15.50 38.31 13.81
C PRO A 23 -15.72 37.01 14.58
N LYS A 24 -16.94 36.78 15.09
CA LYS A 24 -17.35 35.46 15.57
C LYS A 24 -17.23 34.55 14.36
N THR A 25 -16.09 33.88 14.21
CA THR A 25 -16.02 32.65 13.45
C THR A 25 -16.97 31.71 14.16
N ASP A 26 -18.10 31.41 13.55
CA ASP A 26 -18.97 30.34 14.06
C ASP A 26 -18.08 29.11 14.28
N ALA A 27 -18.15 28.55 15.48
CA ALA A 27 -17.39 27.35 15.81
C ALA A 27 -17.72 26.27 14.77
N PHE A 28 -16.71 25.54 14.31
CA PHE A 28 -16.93 24.42 13.41
C PHE A 28 -17.90 23.45 14.08
N LYS A 29 -18.88 22.97 13.30
CA LYS A 29 -19.82 21.96 13.74
C LYS A 29 -19.49 20.65 13.06
N GLY A 30 -19.22 19.65 13.87
CA GLY A 30 -18.90 18.31 13.42
C GLY A 30 -20.05 17.67 12.63
N GLY A 31 -19.68 16.66 11.84
CA GLY A 31 -20.57 15.97 10.93
C GLY A 31 -19.83 14.91 10.12
N THR A 32 -20.60 14.22 9.28
CA THR A 32 -20.07 13.27 8.29
C THR A 32 -20.11 13.94 6.93
N PHE A 33 -18.97 13.91 6.23
CA PHE A 33 -18.78 14.56 4.95
C PHE A 33 -18.30 13.53 3.94
N THR A 34 -18.87 13.56 2.74
CA THR A 34 -18.58 12.59 1.70
C THR A 34 -17.58 13.17 0.70
N GLY A 35 -16.63 12.35 0.26
CA GLY A 35 -15.72 12.69 -0.83
C GLY A 35 -15.55 11.50 -1.76
N THR A 36 -15.28 11.80 -3.03
CA THR A 36 -15.12 10.80 -4.09
C THR A 36 -13.92 11.15 -4.95
N ALA A 37 -13.16 10.14 -5.37
CA ALA A 37 -12.05 10.29 -6.30
C ALA A 37 -11.92 9.08 -7.23
N LYS A 38 -11.14 9.23 -8.31
CA LYS A 38 -10.95 8.17 -9.29
C LYS A 38 -9.85 7.19 -8.86
N GLY A 39 -10.24 5.99 -8.46
CA GLY A 39 -9.35 4.86 -8.18
C GLY A 39 -8.84 4.12 -9.41
N PHE A 40 -8.19 2.99 -9.16
CA PHE A 40 -7.61 2.12 -10.19
C PHE A 40 -8.68 1.41 -11.00
N ALA A 41 -9.69 0.83 -10.34
CA ALA A 41 -10.74 0.04 -11.00
C ALA A 41 -12.07 0.80 -11.16
N GLY A 42 -12.20 1.97 -10.56
CA GLY A 42 -13.40 2.79 -10.58
C GLY A 42 -13.35 3.89 -9.53
N ASP A 43 -14.50 4.48 -9.23
CA ASP A 43 -14.55 5.58 -8.27
C ASP A 43 -14.50 5.01 -6.85
N ILE A 44 -13.87 5.75 -5.94
CA ILE A 44 -13.78 5.44 -4.51
C ILE A 44 -14.51 6.55 -3.77
N THR A 45 -15.55 6.19 -3.02
CA THR A 45 -16.33 7.13 -2.20
C THR A 45 -16.13 6.84 -0.73
N VAL A 46 -15.85 7.87 0.05
CA VAL A 46 -15.60 7.79 1.49
C VAL A 46 -16.47 8.77 2.25
N ASP A 47 -16.91 8.35 3.43
CA ASP A 47 -17.53 9.19 4.44
C ASP A 47 -16.52 9.44 5.57
N VAL A 48 -16.19 10.71 5.81
CA VAL A 48 -15.28 11.15 6.86
C VAL A 48 -16.09 11.83 7.95
N THR A 49 -16.03 11.31 9.18
CA THR A 49 -16.68 11.93 10.34
C THR A 49 -15.69 12.78 11.11
N ILE A 50 -16.00 14.06 11.26
CA ILE A 50 -15.17 15.05 11.95
C ILE A 50 -15.96 15.62 13.13
N ASP A 51 -15.37 15.68 14.32
CA ASP A 51 -15.99 16.23 15.52
C ASP A 51 -15.94 17.78 15.60
N ASP A 52 -16.61 18.37 16.58
CA ASP A 52 -16.61 19.85 16.78
C ASP A 52 -15.20 20.43 17.02
N ASN A 53 -14.23 19.60 17.42
CA ASN A 53 -12.83 19.99 17.62
C ASN A 53 -11.97 19.82 16.36
N LYS A 54 -12.58 19.49 15.21
CA LYS A 54 -11.90 19.20 13.93
C LYS A 54 -11.02 17.94 13.98
N THR A 55 -11.40 16.95 14.79
CA THR A 55 -10.73 15.65 14.85
C THR A 55 -11.47 14.67 13.95
N ILE A 56 -10.75 13.95 13.08
CA ILE A 56 -11.29 12.84 12.30
C ILE A 56 -11.50 11.66 13.24
N THR A 57 -12.76 11.29 13.46
CA THR A 57 -13.12 10.21 14.40
C THR A 57 -13.45 8.90 13.69
N ASP A 58 -13.78 8.95 12.40
CA ASP A 58 -14.14 7.78 11.60
C ASP A 58 -13.96 8.05 10.10
N VAL A 59 -13.54 7.03 9.36
CA VAL A 59 -13.49 7.05 7.90
C VAL A 59 -14.08 5.74 7.38
N LYS A 60 -15.20 5.84 6.66
CA LYS A 60 -15.88 4.68 6.06
C LYS A 60 -15.73 4.72 4.56
N VAL A 61 -15.31 3.60 3.98
CA VAL A 61 -15.39 3.39 2.54
C VAL A 61 -16.83 3.02 2.21
N VAL A 62 -17.53 3.90 1.48
CA VAL A 62 -18.95 3.75 1.14
C VAL A 62 -19.12 2.88 -0.10
N GLU A 63 -18.29 3.13 -1.12
CA GLU A 63 -18.36 2.46 -2.41
C GLU A 63 -16.97 2.42 -3.06
N HIS A 64 -16.62 1.28 -3.66
CA HIS A 64 -15.47 1.13 -4.54
C HIS A 64 -15.63 -0.09 -5.44
N THR A 65 -14.89 -0.13 -6.56
CA THR A 65 -14.80 -1.30 -7.45
C THR A 65 -13.38 -1.87 -7.54
N GLU A 66 -12.51 -1.45 -6.62
CA GLU A 66 -11.15 -1.97 -6.48
C GLU A 66 -11.10 -3.49 -6.31
N THR A 67 -9.99 -4.11 -6.72
CA THR A 67 -9.74 -5.53 -6.44
C THR A 67 -9.74 -5.76 -4.92
N GLU A 68 -10.64 -6.60 -4.43
CA GLU A 68 -10.92 -6.78 -3.00
C GLU A 68 -9.66 -7.09 -2.17
N ASP A 69 -8.86 -8.05 -2.63
CA ASP A 69 -7.67 -8.52 -1.91
C ASP A 69 -6.49 -7.53 -1.88
N ILE A 70 -6.54 -6.47 -2.69
CA ILE A 70 -5.43 -5.52 -2.82
C ILE A 70 -5.91 -4.12 -2.50
N GLY A 71 -6.76 -3.57 -3.35
CA GLY A 71 -7.30 -2.23 -3.14
C GLY A 71 -8.28 -2.20 -1.97
N GLY A 72 -9.16 -3.20 -1.83
CA GLY A 72 -10.06 -3.30 -0.66
C GLY A 72 -9.29 -3.34 0.66
N LYS A 73 -8.29 -4.22 0.76
CA LYS A 73 -7.41 -4.30 1.95
C LYS A 73 -6.55 -3.06 2.19
N ALA A 74 -6.10 -2.40 1.13
CA ALA A 74 -5.42 -1.12 1.25
C ALA A 74 -6.35 -0.05 1.84
N LEU A 75 -7.59 0.03 1.36
CA LEU A 75 -8.59 1.00 1.86
C LEU A 75 -8.92 0.79 3.34
N GLU A 76 -9.05 -0.47 3.79
CA GLU A 76 -9.22 -0.79 5.22
C GLU A 76 -8.05 -0.29 6.09
N THR A 77 -6.83 -0.40 5.57
CA THR A 77 -5.60 0.03 6.28
C THR A 77 -5.53 1.55 6.34
N LEU A 78 -5.70 2.21 5.18
CA LEU A 78 -5.64 3.67 5.08
C LEU A 78 -6.72 4.36 5.91
N ALA A 79 -7.94 3.82 5.96
CA ALA A 79 -9.01 4.37 6.80
C ALA A 79 -8.63 4.37 8.29
N LYS A 80 -7.98 3.29 8.76
CA LYS A 80 -7.49 3.22 10.15
C LYS A 80 -6.36 4.21 10.39
N ASP A 81 -5.42 4.33 9.45
CA ASP A 81 -4.28 5.23 9.58
C ASP A 81 -4.72 6.69 9.62
N VAL A 82 -5.70 7.08 8.79
CA VAL A 82 -6.24 8.46 8.78
C VAL A 82 -6.85 8.83 10.13
N VAL A 83 -7.63 7.93 10.73
CA VAL A 83 -8.22 8.15 12.06
C VAL A 83 -7.14 8.16 13.14
N ALA A 84 -6.22 7.18 13.13
CA ALA A 84 -5.19 7.04 14.15
C ALA A 84 -4.21 8.22 14.17
N LEU A 85 -3.87 8.77 13.00
CA LEU A 85 -2.96 9.90 12.84
C LEU A 85 -3.69 11.25 12.88
N ASN A 86 -5.02 11.24 12.90
CA ASN A 86 -5.87 12.42 12.67
C ASN A 86 -5.39 13.24 11.46
N SER A 87 -5.08 12.54 10.36
CA SER A 87 -4.39 13.14 9.22
C SER A 87 -4.77 12.47 7.90
N SER A 88 -4.94 13.27 6.84
CA SER A 88 -5.05 12.75 5.49
C SER A 88 -3.70 12.51 4.81
N GLN A 89 -2.58 12.87 5.46
CA GLN A 89 -1.21 12.68 4.98
C GLN A 89 -0.64 11.34 5.45
N VAL A 90 -1.28 10.26 5.02
CA VAL A 90 -0.88 8.88 5.33
C VAL A 90 -0.01 8.29 4.22
N ASP A 91 0.82 7.31 4.58
CA ASP A 91 1.65 6.60 3.61
C ASP A 91 0.78 5.74 2.67
N THR A 92 1.24 5.55 1.43
CA THR A 92 0.56 4.66 0.49
C THR A 92 0.83 3.18 0.83
N VAL A 93 -0.14 2.33 0.50
CA VAL A 93 -0.01 0.89 0.68
C VAL A 93 0.75 0.27 -0.49
N THR A 94 1.71 -0.60 -0.18
CA THR A 94 2.57 -1.24 -1.19
C THR A 94 1.73 -2.11 -2.14
N THR A 95 1.99 -1.99 -3.44
CA THR A 95 1.21 -2.56 -4.56
C THR A 95 -0.20 -1.97 -4.79
N ALA A 96 -0.62 -0.97 -3.99
CA ALA A 96 -1.91 -0.30 -4.11
C ALA A 96 -1.76 1.23 -4.24
N THR A 97 -0.71 1.70 -4.91
CA THR A 97 -0.38 3.14 -4.98
C THR A 97 -1.51 3.99 -5.57
N VAL A 98 -2.08 3.58 -6.71
CA VAL A 98 -3.17 4.34 -7.38
C VAL A 98 -4.40 4.42 -6.49
N THR A 99 -4.81 3.28 -5.92
CA THR A 99 -5.91 3.18 -4.96
C THR A 99 -5.66 4.05 -3.71
N SER A 100 -4.42 4.05 -3.19
CA SER A 100 -4.06 4.82 -2.01
C SER A 100 -4.14 6.32 -2.25
N LEU A 101 -3.60 6.80 -3.38
CA LEU A 101 -3.65 8.21 -3.75
C LEU A 101 -5.09 8.68 -3.99
N ALA A 102 -5.90 7.86 -4.65
CA ALA A 102 -7.31 8.15 -4.86
C ALA A 102 -8.10 8.18 -3.54
N PHE A 103 -7.82 7.27 -2.61
CA PHE A 103 -8.42 7.32 -1.27
C PHE A 103 -8.04 8.62 -0.53
N ILE A 104 -6.77 9.00 -0.54
CA ILE A 104 -6.29 10.26 0.06
C ILE A 104 -6.99 11.46 -0.58
N GLU A 105 -7.14 11.46 -1.91
CA GLU A 105 -7.89 12.49 -2.64
C GLU A 105 -9.36 12.53 -2.22
N ALA A 106 -10.02 11.39 -2.07
CA ALA A 106 -11.41 11.30 -1.61
C ALA A 106 -11.57 11.82 -0.17
N VAL A 107 -10.64 11.49 0.73
CA VAL A 107 -10.62 12.04 2.11
C VAL A 107 -10.41 13.55 2.08
N ASN A 108 -9.49 14.06 1.26
CA ASN A 108 -9.25 15.50 1.11
C ASN A 108 -10.48 16.23 0.53
N ALA A 109 -11.20 15.60 -0.39
CA ALA A 109 -12.46 16.12 -0.91
C ALA A 109 -13.54 16.20 0.17
N ALA A 110 -13.65 15.19 1.05
CA ALA A 110 -14.57 15.20 2.18
C ALA A 110 -14.23 16.31 3.21
N ILE A 111 -12.93 16.48 3.54
CA ILE A 111 -12.46 17.55 4.42
C ILE A 111 -12.77 18.93 3.82
N THR A 112 -12.54 19.09 2.51
CA THR A 112 -12.88 20.33 1.80
C THR A 112 -14.39 20.59 1.81
N ALA A 113 -15.21 19.54 1.64
CA ALA A 113 -16.66 19.63 1.74
C ALA A 113 -17.15 20.03 3.14
N ALA A 114 -16.37 19.75 4.19
CA ALA A 114 -16.60 20.24 5.55
C ALA A 114 -16.25 21.74 5.73
N GLY A 115 -15.66 22.39 4.71
CA GLY A 115 -15.18 23.76 4.79
C GLY A 115 -13.85 23.89 5.55
N LEU A 116 -13.08 22.81 5.65
CA LEU A 116 -11.76 22.77 6.28
C LEU A 116 -10.66 22.63 5.21
N ASN A 117 -9.42 23.00 5.56
CA ASN A 117 -8.27 22.83 4.68
C ASN A 117 -7.59 21.47 4.97
N PRO A 118 -7.46 20.56 4.00
CA PRO A 118 -6.76 19.30 4.20
C PRO A 118 -5.31 19.44 4.69
N GLU A 119 -4.63 20.53 4.34
CA GLU A 119 -3.25 20.78 4.81
C GLU A 119 -3.16 21.01 6.33
N ASP A 120 -4.27 21.36 6.99
CA ASP A 120 -4.32 21.52 8.45
C ASP A 120 -4.35 20.16 9.18
N PHE A 121 -4.67 19.08 8.47
CA PHE A 121 -4.68 17.70 8.99
C PHE A 121 -3.31 17.05 8.80
N VAL A 122 -2.30 17.65 9.42
CA VAL A 122 -0.97 17.04 9.53
C VAL A 122 -1.00 15.87 10.51
N PRO A 123 -0.16 14.84 10.35
CA PRO A 123 -0.04 13.79 11.35
C PRO A 123 0.23 14.44 12.70
N GLY A 124 -0.65 14.22 13.67
CA GLY A 124 -0.38 14.65 15.04
C GLY A 124 0.95 14.06 15.52
N GLU A 125 1.49 14.55 16.64
CA GLU A 125 2.37 13.69 17.43
C GLU A 125 1.54 12.47 17.80
N VAL A 126 1.64 11.42 16.97
CA VAL A 126 1.06 10.12 17.23
C VAL A 126 1.58 9.81 18.61
N GLY A 127 0.70 9.79 19.62
CA GLY A 127 1.06 9.25 20.92
C GLY A 127 1.62 7.89 20.56
N ALA A 128 2.95 7.76 20.67
CA ALA A 128 3.68 6.73 19.97
C ALA A 128 2.93 5.43 20.25
N VAL A 129 2.38 4.79 19.21
CA VAL A 129 1.92 3.42 19.37
C VAL A 129 3.11 2.76 20.05
N GLU A 130 2.95 2.28 21.29
CA GLU A 130 4.08 1.75 22.04
C GLU A 130 4.64 0.60 21.20
N LYS A 131 5.71 0.89 20.47
CA LYS A 131 6.39 -0.08 19.65
C LYS A 131 7.18 -0.91 20.63
N THR A 132 6.75 -2.15 20.79
CA THR A 132 7.53 -3.14 21.51
C THR A 132 8.55 -3.68 20.53
N ASP A 133 9.83 -3.43 20.81
CA ASP A 133 10.91 -4.03 20.03
C ASP A 133 11.01 -5.51 20.44
N GLU A 134 10.89 -6.39 19.46
CA GLU A 134 11.14 -7.82 19.60
C GLU A 134 12.41 -8.18 18.83
N THR A 135 13.30 -8.96 19.45
CA THR A 135 14.48 -9.53 18.79
C THR A 135 14.28 -11.02 18.63
N LEU A 136 14.38 -11.50 17.40
CA LEU A 136 14.23 -12.91 17.06
C LEU A 136 15.56 -13.43 16.49
N ASP A 137 16.09 -14.48 17.09
CA ASP A 137 17.27 -15.20 16.59
C ASP A 137 16.81 -16.32 15.63
N VAL A 138 17.23 -16.22 14.36
CA VAL A 138 16.95 -17.22 13.31
C VAL A 138 18.17 -17.45 12.42
N ASP A 139 18.20 -18.58 11.72
CA ASP A 139 19.28 -18.90 10.79
C ASP A 139 19.21 -18.04 9.52
N ILE A 140 17.99 -17.78 9.01
CA ILE A 140 17.77 -17.11 7.72
C ILE A 140 16.62 -16.10 7.82
N VAL A 141 16.85 -14.90 7.30
CA VAL A 141 15.81 -13.88 7.08
C VAL A 141 15.62 -13.69 5.57
N ILE A 142 14.38 -13.78 5.11
CA ILE A 142 13.97 -13.61 3.72
C ILE A 142 13.14 -12.34 3.60
N ILE A 143 13.50 -11.48 2.64
CA ILE A 143 12.82 -10.22 2.39
C ILE A 143 11.97 -10.37 1.13
N GLY A 144 10.65 -10.34 1.30
CA GLY A 144 9.64 -10.47 0.26
C GLY A 144 9.01 -11.86 0.25
N ALA A 145 7.68 -11.92 0.31
CA ALA A 145 6.89 -13.15 0.29
C ALA A 145 6.31 -13.45 -1.11
N GLY A 146 7.08 -13.14 -2.16
CA GLY A 146 6.78 -13.57 -3.53
C GLY A 146 7.23 -15.02 -3.80
N GLY A 147 7.06 -15.51 -5.03
CA GLY A 147 7.40 -16.90 -5.39
C GLY A 147 8.82 -17.30 -5.02
N ALA A 148 9.81 -16.45 -5.34
CA ALA A 148 11.21 -16.71 -5.01
C ALA A 148 11.47 -16.76 -3.49
N GLY A 149 10.90 -15.84 -2.72
CA GLY A 149 11.08 -15.79 -1.26
C GLY A 149 10.38 -16.95 -0.56
N MET A 150 9.17 -17.31 -1.00
CA MET A 150 8.44 -18.48 -0.49
C MET A 150 9.17 -19.78 -0.85
N ALA A 151 9.66 -19.91 -2.09
CA ALA A 151 10.45 -21.08 -2.49
C ALA A 151 11.73 -21.22 -1.65
N ALA A 152 12.48 -20.13 -1.48
CA ALA A 152 13.67 -20.11 -0.62
C ALA A 152 13.33 -20.48 0.83
N GLY A 153 12.21 -19.98 1.36
CA GLY A 153 11.75 -20.28 2.71
C GLY A 153 11.37 -21.75 2.91
N ILE A 154 10.67 -22.34 1.94
CA ILE A 154 10.31 -23.76 1.96
C ILE A 154 11.58 -24.62 1.92
N THR A 155 12.49 -24.36 0.98
CA THR A 155 13.76 -25.10 0.87
C THR A 155 14.58 -25.00 2.15
N ALA A 156 14.75 -23.79 2.71
CA ALA A 156 15.47 -23.60 3.96
C ALA A 156 14.82 -24.34 5.15
N ALA A 157 13.50 -24.30 5.25
CA ALA A 157 12.77 -25.01 6.30
C ALA A 157 12.88 -26.54 6.14
N GLN A 158 12.86 -27.06 4.91
CA GLN A 158 13.07 -28.49 4.62
C GLN A 158 14.48 -28.96 5.02
N GLU A 159 15.48 -28.07 4.93
CA GLU A 159 16.84 -28.28 5.43
C GLU A 159 16.98 -28.06 6.96
N GLY A 160 15.86 -27.92 7.67
CA GLY A 160 15.82 -27.81 9.13
C GLY A 160 16.27 -26.45 9.67
N LYS A 161 16.28 -25.40 8.85
CA LYS A 161 16.64 -24.04 9.26
C LYS A 161 15.43 -23.29 9.83
N SER A 162 15.68 -22.45 10.82
CA SER A 162 14.72 -21.45 11.29
C SER A 162 14.69 -20.27 10.32
N VAL A 163 13.50 -19.89 9.86
CA VAL A 163 13.30 -18.87 8.82
C VAL A 163 12.28 -17.84 9.26
N ILE A 164 12.59 -16.57 9.05
CA ILE A 164 11.62 -15.47 9.06
C ILE A 164 11.47 -14.93 7.65
N ILE A 165 10.24 -14.78 7.18
CA ILE A 165 9.91 -14.08 5.93
C ILE A 165 9.20 -12.78 6.28
N VAL A 166 9.69 -11.65 5.77
CA VAL A 166 9.06 -10.35 5.94
C VAL A 166 8.47 -9.87 4.62
N GLU A 167 7.25 -9.34 4.65
CA GLU A 167 6.55 -8.75 3.50
C GLU A 167 6.04 -7.37 3.88
N LYS A 168 6.23 -6.39 2.98
CA LYS A 168 5.79 -5.02 3.20
C LYS A 168 4.32 -4.84 2.79
N ALA A 169 3.86 -5.60 1.80
CA ALA A 169 2.48 -5.59 1.37
C ALA A 169 1.55 -6.20 2.46
N PRO A 170 0.28 -5.79 2.52
CA PRO A 170 -0.70 -6.38 3.44
C PRO A 170 -1.05 -7.84 3.11
N MET A 171 -0.62 -8.33 1.94
CA MET A 171 -0.84 -9.69 1.46
C MET A 171 0.44 -10.22 0.80
N VAL A 172 0.70 -11.52 0.96
CA VAL A 172 1.83 -12.22 0.33
C VAL A 172 1.58 -12.48 -1.16
N GLY A 173 2.61 -12.92 -1.88
CA GLY A 173 2.53 -13.37 -3.28
C GLY A 173 3.06 -12.37 -4.32
N GLY A 174 3.03 -11.07 -4.03
CA GLY A 174 3.60 -10.04 -4.91
C GLY A 174 3.12 -10.15 -6.36
N ASN A 175 4.03 -10.02 -7.33
CA ASN A 175 3.69 -10.22 -8.75
C ASN A 175 3.51 -11.71 -9.12
N THR A 176 4.04 -12.65 -8.32
CA THR A 176 3.91 -14.08 -8.58
C THR A 176 2.44 -14.52 -8.55
N SER A 177 1.64 -13.99 -7.62
CA SER A 177 0.20 -14.30 -7.54
C SER A 177 -0.62 -13.78 -8.73
N ARG A 178 -0.03 -12.95 -9.59
CA ARG A 178 -0.66 -12.38 -10.79
C ARG A 178 -0.21 -13.07 -12.09
N ALA A 179 0.71 -14.04 -12.00
CA ALA A 179 1.18 -14.76 -13.17
C ALA A 179 0.05 -15.65 -13.73
N THR A 180 -0.16 -15.60 -15.05
CA THR A 180 -1.21 -16.38 -15.73
C THR A 180 -0.68 -17.25 -16.88
N GLY A 181 0.43 -16.85 -17.52
CA GLY A 181 0.88 -17.46 -18.78
C GLY A 181 1.50 -18.85 -18.67
N GLY A 182 2.08 -19.20 -17.51
CA GLY A 182 2.77 -20.46 -17.30
C GLY A 182 4.20 -20.28 -16.76
N MET A 183 4.89 -21.41 -16.58
CA MET A 183 6.29 -21.47 -16.16
C MET A 183 7.07 -22.26 -17.22
N ASN A 184 8.09 -21.64 -17.81
CA ASN A 184 8.92 -22.31 -18.80
C ASN A 184 9.76 -23.40 -18.12
N ALA A 185 9.78 -24.58 -18.72
CA ALA A 185 10.70 -25.66 -18.40
C ALA A 185 11.05 -26.43 -19.67
N ALA A 186 12.23 -27.03 -19.69
CA ALA A 186 12.69 -27.84 -20.80
C ALA A 186 12.95 -29.28 -20.36
N GLY A 187 12.44 -30.23 -21.14
CA GLY A 187 12.59 -31.67 -20.85
C GLY A 187 11.83 -32.11 -19.59
N SER A 188 10.73 -31.44 -19.25
CA SER A 188 9.88 -31.84 -18.12
C SER A 188 9.12 -33.13 -18.42
N HIS A 189 8.75 -33.88 -17.37
CA HIS A 189 7.96 -35.10 -17.52
C HIS A 189 6.58 -34.84 -18.17
N TYR A 190 5.96 -33.68 -17.94
CA TYR A 190 4.73 -33.29 -18.64
C TYR A 190 4.92 -33.07 -20.14
N GLN A 191 6.05 -32.51 -20.57
CA GLN A 191 6.40 -32.41 -22.00
C GLN A 191 6.60 -33.80 -22.60
N GLU A 192 7.31 -34.69 -21.91
CA GLU A 192 7.53 -36.08 -22.36
C GLU A 192 6.20 -36.84 -22.50
N GLU A 193 5.31 -36.75 -21.52
CA GLU A 193 3.97 -37.36 -21.53
C GLU A 193 3.09 -36.84 -22.68
N ALA A 194 3.25 -35.56 -23.04
CA ALA A 194 2.58 -34.95 -24.17
C ALA A 194 3.26 -35.23 -25.53
N GLY A 195 4.41 -35.92 -25.54
CA GLY A 195 5.20 -36.17 -26.75
C GLY A 195 5.85 -34.92 -27.34
N ILE A 196 6.11 -33.91 -26.52
CA ILE A 196 6.78 -32.66 -26.90
C ILE A 196 8.29 -32.86 -26.73
N GLU A 197 9.03 -32.80 -27.82
CA GLU A 197 10.50 -32.81 -27.81
C GLU A 197 11.01 -31.40 -27.50
N ASP A 198 11.73 -31.25 -26.39
CA ASP A 198 12.36 -29.99 -25.96
C ASP A 198 13.73 -30.29 -25.30
N SER A 199 14.58 -29.29 -25.16
CA SER A 199 15.91 -29.46 -24.57
C SER A 199 16.43 -28.22 -23.86
N VAL A 200 17.37 -28.43 -22.92
CA VAL A 200 18.06 -27.35 -22.21
C VAL A 200 18.76 -26.40 -23.20
N GLU A 201 19.39 -26.95 -24.23
CA GLU A 201 20.08 -26.16 -25.27
C GLU A 201 19.12 -25.25 -26.03
N LEU A 202 17.94 -25.74 -26.40
CA LEU A 202 16.90 -24.94 -27.06
C LEU A 202 16.42 -23.81 -26.15
N PHE A 203 16.14 -24.11 -24.88
CA PHE A 203 15.71 -23.10 -23.90
C PHE A 203 16.81 -22.02 -23.69
N VAL A 204 18.08 -22.41 -23.59
CA VAL A 204 19.19 -21.46 -23.48
C VAL A 204 19.27 -20.59 -24.74
N GLU A 205 19.24 -21.17 -25.94
CA GLU A 205 19.30 -20.43 -27.20
C GLU A 205 18.18 -19.39 -27.30
N ASP A 206 16.93 -19.80 -27.05
CA ASP A 206 15.76 -18.93 -27.12
C ASP A 206 15.80 -17.83 -26.07
N THR A 207 16.29 -18.12 -24.86
CA THR A 207 16.44 -17.13 -23.79
C THR A 207 17.48 -16.07 -24.15
N ILE A 208 18.65 -16.49 -24.64
CA ILE A 208 19.73 -15.57 -25.04
C ILE A 208 19.29 -14.71 -26.22
N LYS A 209 18.62 -15.31 -27.21
CA LYS A 209 18.06 -14.62 -28.37
C LYS A 209 17.00 -13.60 -27.96
N GLY A 210 16.05 -14.00 -27.10
CA GLY A 210 14.99 -13.13 -26.57
C GLY A 210 15.55 -11.98 -25.72
N GLY A 211 16.62 -12.22 -24.96
CA GLY A 211 17.34 -11.19 -24.21
C GLY A 211 18.35 -10.39 -25.02
N HIS A 212 18.37 -10.54 -26.34
CA HIS A 212 19.26 -9.82 -27.27
C HIS A 212 20.76 -9.98 -26.96
N GLY A 213 21.16 -11.12 -26.40
CA GLY A 213 22.56 -11.40 -26.02
C GLY A 213 23.07 -10.60 -24.83
N LEU A 214 22.18 -9.96 -24.05
CA LEU A 214 22.54 -9.17 -22.87
C LEU A 214 22.50 -9.96 -21.56
N ASN A 215 21.96 -11.19 -21.58
CA ASN A 215 21.89 -12.04 -20.40
C ASN A 215 23.30 -12.44 -19.95
N ASN A 216 23.42 -12.77 -18.66
CA ASN A 216 24.56 -13.56 -18.20
C ASN A 216 24.35 -15.02 -18.61
N PRO A 217 25.18 -15.60 -19.50
CA PRO A 217 24.97 -16.94 -20.02
C PRO A 217 25.03 -18.01 -18.93
N ASP A 218 25.87 -17.85 -17.90
CA ASP A 218 25.99 -18.83 -16.82
C ASP A 218 24.69 -18.91 -16.00
N LEU A 219 24.00 -17.78 -15.81
CA LEU A 219 22.71 -17.75 -15.10
C LEU A 219 21.57 -18.36 -15.94
N VAL A 220 21.61 -18.13 -17.26
CA VAL A 220 20.63 -18.74 -18.18
C VAL A 220 20.82 -20.26 -18.23
N GLN A 221 22.07 -20.73 -18.24
CA GLN A 221 22.38 -22.15 -18.19
C GLN A 221 21.79 -22.80 -16.93
N VAL A 222 22.08 -22.23 -15.75
CA VAL A 222 21.55 -22.73 -14.47
C VAL A 222 20.01 -22.73 -14.47
N MET A 223 19.38 -21.66 -14.97
CA MET A 223 17.92 -21.57 -15.06
C MET A 223 17.32 -22.69 -15.93
N ALA A 224 17.90 -22.96 -17.10
CA ALA A 224 17.40 -23.97 -18.02
C ALA A 224 17.64 -25.39 -17.49
N GLU A 225 18.84 -25.69 -16.98
CA GLU A 225 19.21 -27.01 -16.45
C GLU A 225 18.34 -27.45 -15.27
N ASN A 226 17.98 -26.52 -14.38
CA ASN A 226 17.19 -26.82 -13.19
C ASN A 226 15.67 -26.72 -13.43
N SER A 227 15.23 -26.38 -14.64
CA SER A 227 13.82 -26.08 -14.89
C SER A 227 12.91 -27.29 -14.77
N ALA A 228 13.32 -28.47 -15.27
CA ALA A 228 12.56 -29.71 -15.13
C ALA A 228 12.45 -30.16 -13.66
N ASP A 229 13.56 -30.09 -12.91
CA ASP A 229 13.57 -30.42 -11.48
C ASP A 229 12.68 -29.47 -10.67
N ALA A 230 12.60 -28.20 -11.07
CA ALA A 230 11.68 -27.24 -10.45
C ALA A 230 10.20 -27.63 -10.66
N ILE A 231 9.83 -28.16 -11.83
CA ILE A 231 8.48 -28.70 -12.06
C ILE A 231 8.21 -29.87 -11.11
N VAL A 232 9.13 -30.84 -11.03
CA VAL A 232 8.99 -32.00 -10.14
C VAL A 232 8.87 -31.57 -8.66
N TRP A 233 9.65 -30.57 -8.25
CA TRP A 233 9.57 -30.02 -6.90
C TRP A 233 8.21 -29.36 -6.64
N LEU A 234 7.70 -28.57 -7.58
CA LEU A 234 6.39 -27.94 -7.48
C LEU A 234 5.27 -29.00 -7.38
N ASP A 235 5.34 -30.09 -8.15
CA ASP A 235 4.38 -31.19 -8.04
C ASP A 235 4.44 -31.86 -6.66
N SER A 236 5.65 -32.03 -6.13
CA SER A 236 5.85 -32.63 -4.80
C SER A 236 5.19 -31.85 -3.66
N ILE A 237 4.96 -30.54 -3.86
CA ILE A 237 4.25 -29.66 -2.92
C ILE A 237 2.80 -29.39 -3.34
N GLY A 238 2.29 -30.10 -4.36
CA GLY A 238 0.89 -30.09 -4.76
C GLY A 238 0.51 -29.03 -5.80
N ALA A 239 1.47 -28.41 -6.48
CA ALA A 239 1.16 -27.65 -7.69
C ALA A 239 0.83 -28.63 -8.84
N GLU A 240 -0.03 -28.22 -9.77
CA GLU A 240 -0.34 -29.01 -10.97
C GLU A 240 0.03 -28.18 -12.20
N LEU A 241 1.07 -28.61 -12.92
CA LEU A 241 1.59 -27.94 -14.11
C LEU A 241 1.44 -28.80 -15.39
N SER A 242 0.37 -29.60 -15.44
CA SER A 242 0.12 -30.61 -16.47
C SER A 242 -0.26 -30.05 -17.84
N ASN A 243 -0.68 -28.78 -17.92
CA ASN A 243 -1.00 -28.14 -19.19
C ASN A 243 0.25 -27.54 -19.82
N VAL A 244 0.78 -28.26 -20.81
CA VAL A 244 1.92 -27.86 -21.64
C VAL A 244 1.43 -27.35 -23.00
N GLY A 245 1.96 -26.21 -23.47
CA GLY A 245 1.49 -25.52 -24.68
C GLY A 245 2.54 -24.65 -25.34
#